data_AF-W2NCK1-F1
#
_entry.id   AF-W2NCK1-F1
#
_cell.length_a   1.000
_cell.length_b   1.000
_cell.length_c   1.000
_cell.angle_alpha   90.00
_cell.angle_beta   90.00
_cell.angle_gamma   90.00
#
_symmetry.space_group_name_H-M   'P 1'
#
loop_
_entity.id
_entity.type
_entity.pdbx_description
1 polymer ?
#
loop_
_entity_poly.entity_id
_entity_poly.type
_entity_poly.pdbx_seq_one_letter_code
_entity_poly.pdbx_strand_id
1 'polypeptide(L)'
;MLRFVLNQWRNIRQRKMAETDPVSQQMNEEDDVGTQSFERYKDDDVKREFGSSSSENEDMEGGDGDDEDQHSASGYEMGNITIKLNPKARKVGAPKKLKKKVLAGEKFDRKWYEAAEAGRKRAGEVTLLALCNALDRQQPGLIETERRLSGVLVKYGDFEKKKPKLKVMKNPVLVQDPFYVLPTKLLDACTKLLPVGNTAHAAISIDDSQTNENQGGVGTTGQGTVETLIIKDVGNFSRKQIETFKRVQNLKAQVQLGLDMHKWLVQDALPTLPAEYHDLASKVATDVLAAYPYKCIDTLPNYPDFHYAMLYRATPPVWLNDATIRALCLRLCGDYPTCRFTGFQPATTRSKRTRNADEVVVDAAIRDLVIQQANEEGVETVMLPLNFMNYHWPYMNAAKAVATHLKLAGLQGYDVIPQNNPLQFDLFSCGVYVCWMFIRQVCQGAHPDMSKTSLTRRRFELFYYLLTGRLLTVEASKATPTATDDGTEEKLPPSRTDDEAGGDEELPPTQVAQ
;
A
#
# COMPACT_ATOMS: atom_id res chain seq x y z
N MET A 1 -3.24 32.57 -14.91
CA MET A 1 -2.93 32.71 -16.34
C MET A 1 -1.54 32.15 -16.71
N LEU A 2 -0.43 32.62 -16.12
CA LEU A 2 0.93 32.13 -16.45
C LEU A 2 1.13 30.61 -16.26
N ARG A 3 0.63 30.03 -15.17
CA ARG A 3 0.68 28.57 -14.94
C ARG A 3 -0.10 27.76 -15.99
N PHE A 4 -1.22 28.30 -16.46
CA PHE A 4 -2.04 27.66 -17.49
C PHE A 4 -1.28 27.68 -18.82
N VAL A 5 -0.74 28.84 -19.22
CA VAL A 5 0.06 28.98 -20.43
C VAL A 5 1.29 28.07 -20.39
N LEU A 6 2.03 28.01 -19.27
CA LEU A 6 3.19 27.13 -19.12
C LEU A 6 2.83 25.63 -19.16
N ASN A 7 1.66 25.26 -18.63
CA ASN A 7 1.17 23.89 -18.73
C ASN A 7 0.76 23.54 -20.16
N GLN A 8 0.08 24.43 -20.88
CA GLN A 8 -0.29 24.24 -22.28
C GLN A 8 0.97 24.13 -23.17
N TRP A 9 1.93 25.03 -22.98
CA TRP A 9 3.21 25.02 -23.70
C TRP A 9 4.09 23.81 -23.38
N ARG A 10 3.91 23.19 -22.21
CA ARG A 10 4.56 21.95 -21.81
C ARG A 10 3.88 20.72 -22.43
N ASN A 11 2.54 20.69 -22.45
CA ASN A 11 1.75 19.60 -23.04
C ASN A 11 1.97 19.49 -24.56
N ILE A 12 2.04 20.62 -25.27
CA ILE A 12 2.29 20.69 -26.72
C ILE A 12 3.69 20.13 -27.07
N ARG A 13 4.75 20.56 -26.35
CA ARG A 13 6.12 20.07 -26.59
C ARG A 13 6.30 18.59 -26.29
N GLN A 14 5.44 18.01 -25.46
CA GLN A 14 5.57 16.62 -24.99
C GLN A 14 4.62 15.66 -25.72
N ARG A 15 3.94 16.10 -26.80
CA ARG A 15 3.01 15.29 -27.61
C ARG A 15 2.00 14.49 -26.77
N LYS A 16 1.42 15.10 -25.73
CA LYS A 16 0.24 14.51 -25.07
C LYS A 16 -0.87 14.38 -26.12
N MET A 17 -1.52 13.21 -26.19
CA MET A 17 -2.81 13.12 -26.89
C MET A 17 -3.78 14.07 -26.17
N ALA A 18 -4.41 14.96 -26.92
CA ALA A 18 -5.44 15.81 -26.38
C ALA A 18 -6.58 14.92 -25.85
N GLU A 19 -6.91 15.05 -24.55
CA GLU A 19 -8.23 14.65 -24.08
C GLU A 19 -9.21 15.67 -24.69
N THR A 20 -10.14 15.21 -25.53
CA THR A 20 -11.31 16.01 -25.90
C THR A 20 -12.19 16.14 -24.67
N ASP A 21 -12.32 17.37 -24.15
CA ASP A 21 -13.26 17.68 -23.06
C ASP A 21 -14.70 17.39 -23.53
N PRO A 22 -15.54 16.69 -22.73
CA PRO A 22 -16.91 16.36 -23.10
C PRO A 22 -17.91 17.50 -22.82
N VAL A 23 -17.53 18.77 -22.98
CA VAL A 23 -18.40 19.94 -22.68
C VAL A 23 -18.58 20.85 -23.89
N SER A 24 -18.70 20.26 -25.09
CA SER A 24 -19.08 21.01 -26.31
C SER A 24 -19.97 20.21 -27.27
N GLN A 25 -20.77 19.26 -26.77
CA GLN A 25 -21.84 18.65 -27.56
C GLN A 25 -23.17 19.31 -27.21
N GLN A 26 -23.37 20.51 -27.73
CA GLN A 26 -24.70 21.00 -28.08
C GLN A 26 -24.55 22.11 -29.14
N MET A 27 -25.28 21.93 -30.24
CA MET A 27 -25.50 22.85 -31.36
C MET A 27 -24.45 22.82 -32.49
N ASN A 28 -24.63 21.91 -33.46
CA ASN A 28 -25.19 22.23 -34.78
C ASN A 28 -25.07 21.00 -35.70
N GLU A 29 -26.23 20.52 -36.17
CA GLU A 29 -26.33 19.65 -37.33
C GLU A 29 -26.25 20.49 -38.62
N GLU A 30 -25.75 19.85 -39.68
CA GLU A 30 -25.68 20.26 -41.10
C GLU A 30 -24.51 21.20 -41.49
N ASP A 31 -23.39 20.59 -41.93
CA ASP A 31 -23.04 20.59 -43.35
C ASP A 31 -21.91 19.59 -43.66
N ASP A 32 -22.08 18.88 -44.77
CA ASP A 32 -21.22 17.86 -45.35
C ASP A 32 -19.92 18.46 -45.95
N VAL A 33 -18.97 17.57 -46.26
CA VAL A 33 -17.72 17.74 -47.04
C VAL A 33 -16.44 17.92 -46.21
N GLY A 34 -15.66 16.84 -46.15
CA GLY A 34 -14.19 16.94 -46.22
C GLY A 34 -13.43 16.22 -45.11
N THR A 35 -13.03 14.98 -45.38
CA THR A 35 -12.02 14.23 -44.63
C THR A 35 -10.74 15.07 -44.46
N GLN A 36 -10.55 15.73 -43.31
CA GLN A 36 -9.26 16.30 -42.93
C GLN A 36 -8.55 15.36 -41.96
N SER A 37 -7.65 14.55 -42.52
CA SER A 37 -6.57 13.90 -41.79
C SER A 37 -5.75 14.95 -41.05
N PHE A 38 -5.71 14.88 -39.71
CA PHE A 38 -4.83 15.73 -38.91
C PHE A 38 -3.39 15.24 -39.11
N GLU A 39 -2.66 15.89 -40.02
CA GLU A 39 -1.29 15.54 -40.35
C GLU A 39 -0.37 15.71 -39.13
N ARG A 40 0.39 14.65 -38.86
CA ARG A 40 1.44 14.60 -37.85
C ARG A 40 2.60 15.49 -38.34
N TYR A 41 2.81 16.63 -37.68
CA TYR A 41 3.95 17.53 -37.97
C TYR A 41 5.28 16.74 -38.03
N LYS A 42 6.01 16.90 -39.13
CA LYS A 42 7.32 16.29 -39.37
C LYS A 42 8.41 17.14 -38.71
N ASP A 43 9.50 16.48 -38.31
CA ASP A 43 10.63 17.10 -37.60
C ASP A 43 11.29 18.25 -38.38
N ASP A 44 11.16 18.24 -39.71
CA ASP A 44 11.74 19.25 -40.60
C ASP A 44 11.02 20.61 -40.54
N ASP A 45 9.74 20.62 -40.16
CA ASP A 45 8.96 21.87 -40.04
C ASP A 45 9.35 22.63 -38.75
N VAL A 46 9.68 21.90 -37.68
CA VAL A 46 10.13 22.48 -36.41
C VAL A 46 11.55 23.04 -36.51
N LYS A 47 12.44 22.39 -37.29
CA LYS A 47 13.80 22.89 -37.54
C LYS A 47 13.82 24.18 -38.35
N ARG A 48 12.85 24.35 -39.26
CA ARG A 48 12.70 25.55 -40.10
C ARG A 48 12.24 26.77 -39.31
N GLU A 49 11.41 26.58 -38.28
CA GLU A 49 10.85 27.67 -37.47
C GLU A 49 11.87 28.26 -36.46
N PHE A 50 12.90 27.50 -36.06
CA PHE A 50 13.85 27.89 -35.01
C PHE A 50 15.32 28.05 -35.45
N GLY A 51 15.59 28.17 -36.76
CA GLY A 51 16.89 28.64 -37.28
C GLY A 51 18.13 27.93 -36.73
N SER A 52 18.02 26.65 -36.37
CA SER A 52 19.10 25.90 -35.72
C SER A 52 19.92 25.18 -36.79
N SER A 53 20.87 25.90 -37.41
CA SER A 53 21.87 25.27 -38.27
C SER A 53 22.90 24.56 -37.37
N SER A 54 22.82 23.23 -37.28
CA SER A 54 23.85 22.40 -36.67
C SER A 54 24.68 21.79 -37.80
N SER A 55 25.90 22.31 -37.98
CA SER A 55 26.91 21.70 -38.84
C SER A 55 27.46 20.46 -38.15
N GLU A 56 27.06 19.29 -38.67
CA GLU A 56 27.75 18.02 -38.46
C GLU A 56 28.96 18.00 -39.41
N ASN A 57 30.15 17.76 -38.88
CA ASN A 57 31.27 17.21 -39.64
C ASN A 57 32.03 16.25 -38.74
N GLU A 58 32.26 15.07 -39.30
CA GLU A 58 32.83 13.87 -38.72
C GLU A 58 34.35 13.99 -38.52
N ASP A 59 34.84 13.26 -37.52
CA ASP A 59 36.12 12.54 -37.41
C ASP A 59 37.40 13.12 -38.06
N MET A 60 38.44 13.32 -37.24
CA MET A 60 39.84 12.95 -37.55
C MET A 60 40.68 12.86 -36.25
N GLU A 61 41.48 11.80 -36.18
CA GLU A 61 42.38 11.43 -35.10
C GLU A 61 43.63 12.32 -35.02
N GLY A 62 44.22 12.41 -33.81
CA GLY A 62 45.67 12.35 -33.57
C GLY A 62 46.55 13.56 -33.92
N GLY A 63 47.18 14.16 -32.90
CA GLY A 63 48.37 15.00 -33.10
C GLY A 63 48.71 15.89 -31.90
N ASP A 64 49.67 15.44 -31.09
CA ASP A 64 50.48 16.28 -30.20
C ASP A 64 51.28 17.28 -31.06
N GLY A 65 51.41 18.53 -30.60
CA GLY A 65 52.22 19.54 -31.27
C GLY A 65 52.20 20.87 -30.52
N ASP A 66 53.28 21.11 -29.77
CA ASP A 66 53.62 22.37 -29.13
C ASP A 66 53.93 23.49 -30.15
N ASP A 67 53.71 24.72 -29.69
CA ASP A 67 54.37 25.98 -30.03
C ASP A 67 54.68 26.32 -31.50
N GLU A 68 54.03 27.39 -31.99
CA GLU A 68 54.64 28.68 -32.36
C GLU A 68 53.68 29.40 -33.33
N ASP A 69 53.38 30.67 -33.08
CA ASP A 69 52.95 31.57 -34.16
C ASP A 69 53.31 33.02 -33.85
N GLN A 70 54.24 33.53 -34.65
CA GLN A 70 54.55 34.96 -34.82
C GLN A 70 53.65 35.56 -35.90
N HIS A 71 53.06 36.72 -35.59
CA HIS A 71 52.71 37.88 -36.44
C HIS A 71 52.31 37.63 -37.92
N SER A 72 51.16 38.11 -38.43
CA SER A 72 50.81 39.54 -38.56
C SER A 72 49.53 39.71 -39.41
N ALA A 73 48.65 40.68 -39.10
CA ALA A 73 48.17 41.73 -40.02
C ALA A 73 46.93 42.51 -39.51
N SER A 74 46.96 43.82 -39.80
CA SER A 74 45.87 44.81 -39.86
C SER A 74 45.33 45.45 -38.56
N GLY A 75 46.10 46.43 -38.06
CA GLY A 75 45.71 47.84 -38.10
C GLY A 75 44.28 48.24 -37.73
N TYR A 76 43.98 48.27 -36.43
CA TYR A 76 43.10 49.27 -35.83
C TYR A 76 43.74 49.69 -34.50
N GLU A 77 44.26 50.92 -34.41
CA GLU A 77 44.75 51.51 -33.17
C GLU A 77 43.57 51.73 -32.20
N MET A 78 43.25 50.68 -31.44
CA MET A 78 42.48 50.84 -30.21
C MET A 78 43.52 51.04 -29.12
N GLY A 79 43.65 52.28 -28.63
CA GLY A 79 44.58 52.63 -27.56
C GLY A 79 44.50 51.58 -26.44
N ASN A 80 45.60 50.86 -26.22
CA ASN A 80 45.67 49.80 -25.23
C ASN A 80 45.51 50.39 -23.82
N ILE A 81 44.27 50.48 -23.34
CA ILE A 81 43.99 50.70 -21.93
C ILE A 81 44.50 49.46 -21.20
N THR A 82 45.73 49.53 -20.72
CA THR A 82 46.32 48.46 -19.91
C THR A 82 45.75 48.58 -18.49
N ILE A 83 44.62 47.93 -18.24
CA ILE A 83 44.08 47.81 -16.88
C ILE A 83 45.05 46.94 -16.08
N LYS A 84 45.95 47.58 -15.33
CA LYS A 84 46.78 46.90 -14.31
C LYS A 84 45.88 46.52 -13.13
N LEU A 85 45.30 45.32 -13.18
CA LEU A 85 44.67 44.72 -12.02
C LEU A 85 45.71 44.55 -10.90
N ASN A 86 45.41 45.05 -9.71
CA ASN A 86 46.30 44.94 -8.56
C ASN A 86 46.66 43.46 -8.31
N PRO A 87 47.94 43.06 -8.37
CA PRO A 87 48.35 41.67 -8.15
C PRO A 87 48.07 41.18 -6.71
N LYS A 88 47.79 42.09 -5.77
CA LYS A 88 47.34 41.78 -4.41
C LYS A 88 45.81 41.73 -4.27
N ALA A 89 45.05 41.96 -5.34
CA ALA A 89 43.60 41.81 -5.31
C ALA A 89 43.23 40.33 -5.12
N ARG A 90 42.49 40.04 -4.05
CA ARG A 90 41.94 38.71 -3.80
C ARG A 90 41.10 38.31 -5.03
N LYS A 91 41.36 37.14 -5.63
CA LYS A 91 40.55 36.60 -6.73
C LYS A 91 39.09 36.45 -6.25
N VAL A 92 38.26 37.45 -6.53
CA VAL A 92 36.82 37.45 -6.27
C VAL A 92 36.12 36.80 -7.47
N GLY A 93 36.26 35.49 -7.58
CA GLY A 93 35.56 34.68 -8.58
C GLY A 93 35.19 33.35 -7.96
N ALA A 94 34.02 32.83 -8.34
CA ALA A 94 33.57 31.51 -7.90
C ALA A 94 34.69 30.48 -8.16
N PRO A 95 35.04 29.61 -7.18
CA PRO A 95 36.08 28.62 -7.37
C PRO A 95 35.83 27.81 -8.65
N LYS A 96 36.78 27.81 -9.58
CA LYS A 96 36.68 27.00 -10.80
C LYS A 96 36.61 25.52 -10.39
N LYS A 97 35.42 24.92 -10.49
CA LYS A 97 35.25 23.48 -10.29
C LYS A 97 36.12 22.75 -11.33
N LEU A 98 36.79 21.68 -10.91
CA LEU A 98 37.59 20.84 -11.81
C LEU A 98 36.73 20.37 -12.99
N LYS A 99 37.07 20.79 -14.22
CA LYS A 99 36.31 20.48 -15.45
C LYS A 99 35.99 18.99 -15.58
N LYS A 100 36.94 18.10 -15.25
CA LYS A 100 36.74 16.63 -15.25
C LYS A 100 35.61 16.17 -14.32
N LYS A 101 35.47 16.76 -13.13
CA LYS A 101 34.39 16.45 -12.18
C LYS A 101 33.04 16.99 -12.65
N VAL A 102 33.03 18.13 -13.35
CA VAL A 102 31.80 18.71 -13.94
C VAL A 102 31.29 17.82 -15.08
N LEU A 103 32.15 17.45 -16.03
CA LEU A 103 31.80 16.60 -17.17
C LEU A 103 31.31 15.21 -16.74
N ALA A 104 31.93 14.62 -15.71
CA ALA A 104 31.48 13.34 -15.16
C ALA A 104 30.09 13.44 -14.50
N GLY A 105 29.84 14.55 -13.79
CA GLY A 105 28.53 14.86 -13.19
C GLY A 105 27.44 15.06 -14.25
N GLU A 106 27.72 15.83 -15.30
CA GLU A 106 26.79 16.06 -16.41
C GLU A 106 26.43 14.78 -17.17
N LYS A 107 27.41 13.91 -17.44
CA LYS A 107 27.16 12.59 -18.04
C LYS A 107 26.28 11.72 -17.15
N PHE A 108 26.48 11.76 -15.84
CA PHE A 108 25.65 11.02 -14.88
C PHE A 108 24.23 11.57 -14.81
N ASP A 109 24.06 12.89 -14.76
CA ASP A 109 22.75 13.55 -14.71
C ASP A 109 21.97 13.33 -16.01
N ARG A 110 22.64 13.31 -17.17
CA ARG A 110 22.02 13.01 -18.47
C ARG A 110 21.44 11.60 -18.51
N LYS A 111 22.17 10.59 -18.02
CA LYS A 111 21.67 9.20 -17.94
C LYS A 111 20.40 9.12 -17.08
N TRP A 112 20.37 9.82 -15.95
CA TRP A 112 19.17 9.87 -15.11
C TRP A 112 18.00 10.59 -15.77
N TYR A 113 18.29 11.64 -16.53
CA TYR A 113 17.28 12.36 -17.30
C TYR A 113 16.66 11.48 -18.38
N GLU A 114 17.48 10.81 -19.20
CA GLU A 114 17.04 9.88 -20.23
C GLU A 114 16.20 8.73 -19.64
N ALA A 115 16.65 8.16 -18.53
CA ALA A 115 15.91 7.11 -17.83
C ALA A 115 14.58 7.61 -17.27
N ALA A 116 14.53 8.83 -16.73
CA ALA A 116 13.28 9.43 -16.25
C ALA A 116 12.31 9.77 -17.40
N GLU A 117 12.80 10.23 -18.54
CA GLU A 117 11.98 10.47 -19.75
C GLU A 117 11.40 9.16 -20.30
N ALA A 118 12.21 8.11 -20.40
CA ALA A 118 11.72 6.78 -20.77
C ALA A 118 10.67 6.27 -19.75
N GLY A 119 10.92 6.52 -18.46
CA GLY A 119 9.99 6.22 -17.37
C GLY A 119 8.64 6.93 -17.51
N ARG A 120 8.64 8.24 -17.79
CA ARG A 120 7.43 9.04 -18.05
C ARG A 120 6.65 8.52 -19.24
N LYS A 121 7.34 8.23 -20.36
CA LYS A 121 6.71 7.64 -21.55
C LYS A 121 6.03 6.32 -21.22
N ARG A 122 6.68 5.45 -20.44
CA ARG A 122 6.09 4.17 -20.01
C ARG A 122 4.88 4.37 -19.10
N ALA A 123 4.96 5.29 -18.15
CA ALA A 123 3.89 5.62 -17.22
C ALA A 123 2.69 6.34 -17.88
N GLY A 124 2.91 6.95 -19.04
CA GLY A 124 1.94 7.79 -19.75
C GLY A 124 1.74 9.17 -19.10
N GLU A 125 2.54 9.53 -18.09
CA GLU A 125 2.37 10.76 -17.32
C GLU A 125 3.70 11.44 -16.99
N VAL A 126 3.63 12.75 -16.79
CA VAL A 126 4.82 13.61 -16.63
C VAL A 126 5.18 13.90 -15.18
N THR A 127 4.23 13.70 -14.24
CA THR A 127 4.43 13.82 -12.79
C THR A 127 3.89 12.59 -12.07
N LEU A 128 4.46 12.25 -10.91
CA LEU A 128 3.96 11.12 -10.11
C LEU A 128 2.54 11.33 -9.60
N LEU A 129 2.17 12.57 -9.28
CA LEU A 129 0.81 12.86 -8.83
C LEU A 129 -0.21 12.63 -9.95
N ALA A 130 0.10 13.07 -11.18
CA ALA A 130 -0.75 12.81 -12.34
C ALA A 130 -0.84 11.30 -12.62
N LEU A 131 0.27 10.56 -12.49
CA LEU A 131 0.27 9.10 -12.61
C LEU A 131 -0.69 8.45 -11.59
N CYS A 132 -0.56 8.77 -10.30
CA CYS A 132 -1.43 8.20 -9.29
C CYS A 132 -2.91 8.56 -9.53
N ASN A 133 -3.20 9.82 -9.88
CA ASN A 133 -4.57 10.25 -10.14
C ASN A 133 -5.16 9.58 -11.39
N ALA A 134 -4.37 9.39 -12.44
CA ALA A 134 -4.79 8.68 -13.64
C ALA A 134 -5.09 7.20 -13.34
N LEU A 135 -4.25 6.55 -12.53
CA LEU A 135 -4.47 5.15 -12.10
C LEU A 135 -5.75 5.02 -11.26
N ASP A 136 -5.99 5.92 -10.31
CA ASP A 136 -7.21 5.88 -9.50
C ASP A 136 -8.48 6.18 -10.30
N ARG A 137 -8.39 7.06 -11.32
CA ARG A 137 -9.51 7.38 -12.21
C ARG A 137 -9.82 6.25 -13.19
N GLN A 138 -8.79 5.66 -13.80
CA GLN A 138 -8.94 4.66 -14.86
C GLN A 138 -9.10 3.24 -14.30
N GLN A 139 -8.61 2.99 -13.08
CA GLN A 139 -8.61 1.69 -12.40
C GLN A 139 -8.22 0.51 -13.32
N PRO A 140 -7.04 0.56 -13.97
CA PRO A 140 -6.62 -0.53 -14.83
C PRO A 140 -6.29 -1.80 -14.02
N GLY A 141 -6.30 -2.96 -14.67
CA GLY A 141 -5.89 -4.22 -14.06
C GLY A 141 -4.41 -4.25 -13.64
N LEU A 142 -4.00 -5.32 -12.96
CA LEU A 142 -2.69 -5.42 -12.32
C LEU A 142 -1.52 -5.29 -13.29
N ILE A 143 -1.58 -5.96 -14.44
CA ILE A 143 -0.51 -5.95 -15.45
C ILE A 143 -0.25 -4.55 -16.00
N GLU A 144 -1.32 -3.83 -16.36
CA GLU A 144 -1.19 -2.47 -16.88
C GLU A 144 -0.76 -1.49 -15.79
N THR A 145 -1.25 -1.67 -14.56
CA THR A 145 -0.81 -0.87 -13.40
C THR A 145 0.68 -1.08 -13.13
N GLU A 146 1.16 -2.32 -13.12
CA GLU A 146 2.57 -2.67 -12.97
C GLU A 146 3.42 -2.04 -14.08
N ARG A 147 2.99 -2.20 -15.34
CA ARG A 147 3.69 -1.65 -16.51
C ARG A 147 3.90 -0.14 -16.36
N ARG A 148 2.86 0.61 -15.98
CA ARG A 148 2.94 2.06 -15.81
C ARG A 148 3.82 2.44 -14.61
N LEU A 149 3.71 1.74 -13.48
CA LEU A 149 4.51 1.99 -12.29
C LEU A 149 5.98 1.61 -12.44
N SER A 150 6.31 0.65 -13.31
CA SER A 150 7.69 0.25 -13.62
C SER A 150 8.51 1.38 -14.25
N GLY A 151 7.85 2.40 -14.81
CA GLY A 151 8.49 3.63 -15.28
C GLY A 151 9.02 4.52 -14.14
N VAL A 152 8.57 4.32 -12.90
CA VAL A 152 9.02 5.12 -11.74
C VAL A 152 10.26 4.49 -11.13
N LEU A 153 11.39 5.20 -11.22
CA LEU A 153 12.68 4.72 -10.71
C LEU A 153 12.80 4.92 -9.18
N VAL A 154 13.68 4.14 -8.55
CA VAL A 154 14.17 4.41 -7.19
C VAL A 154 15.52 5.11 -7.30
N LYS A 155 15.67 6.30 -6.73
CA LYS A 155 16.92 7.07 -6.79
C LYS A 155 17.55 7.18 -5.40
N TYR A 156 18.85 7.45 -5.33
CA TYR A 156 19.60 7.70 -4.09
C TYR A 156 19.75 6.48 -3.16
N GLY A 157 19.97 5.28 -3.72
CA GLY A 157 20.21 4.06 -2.94
C GLY A 157 21.31 4.22 -1.87
N ASP A 158 22.42 4.88 -2.21
CA ASP A 158 23.53 5.14 -1.29
C ASP A 158 23.18 6.03 -0.10
N PHE A 159 22.03 6.70 -0.16
CA PHE A 159 21.54 7.64 0.86
C PHE A 159 20.47 7.02 1.76
N GLU A 160 20.20 5.72 1.65
CA GLU A 160 19.14 5.02 2.40
C GLU A 160 19.24 5.24 3.93
N LYS A 161 20.46 5.37 4.47
CA LYS A 161 20.72 5.58 5.91
C LYS A 161 20.80 7.05 6.34
N LYS A 162 20.63 8.01 5.42
CA LYS A 162 20.67 9.44 5.77
C LYS A 162 19.45 9.80 6.63
N LYS A 163 19.67 10.70 7.60
CA LYS A 163 18.61 11.19 8.47
C LYS A 163 17.96 12.45 7.88
N PRO A 164 16.67 12.41 7.50
CA PRO A 164 15.94 13.62 7.09
C PRO A 164 15.76 14.58 8.29
N LYS A 165 15.55 15.86 8.00
CA LYS A 165 15.22 16.89 9.00
C LYS A 165 13.98 17.64 8.58
N LEU A 166 12.99 17.72 9.46
CA LEU A 166 11.80 18.55 9.26
C LEU A 166 12.12 20.00 9.64
N LYS A 167 11.81 20.96 8.75
CA LYS A 167 11.87 22.39 9.03
C LYS A 167 10.72 23.13 8.37
N VAL A 168 10.19 24.14 9.03
CA VAL A 168 9.32 25.13 8.40
C VAL A 168 10.20 26.22 7.79
N MET A 169 10.09 26.43 6.48
CA MET A 169 10.94 27.36 5.74
C MET A 169 10.11 28.34 4.93
N LYS A 170 10.52 29.61 4.87
CA LYS A 170 9.92 30.60 3.96
C LYS A 170 10.50 30.39 2.56
N ASN A 171 9.64 30.17 1.56
CA ASN A 171 10.03 29.99 0.15
C ASN A 171 11.18 28.98 -0.08
N PRO A 172 11.05 27.72 0.38
CA PRO A 172 12.11 26.73 0.17
C PRO A 172 12.30 26.42 -1.32
N VAL A 173 13.55 26.23 -1.73
CA VAL A 173 13.87 25.65 -3.04
C VAL A 173 13.65 24.14 -2.94
N LEU A 174 12.54 23.68 -3.49
CA LEU A 174 12.17 22.26 -3.55
C LEU A 174 12.71 21.60 -4.82
N VAL A 175 12.91 20.28 -4.75
CA VAL A 175 13.13 19.48 -5.96
C VAL A 175 11.90 19.59 -6.85
N GLN A 176 12.07 20.05 -8.09
CA GLN A 176 10.96 20.22 -9.04
C GLN A 176 10.59 18.88 -9.70
N ASP A 177 9.29 18.58 -9.73
CA ASP A 177 8.66 17.44 -10.43
C ASP A 177 9.48 16.13 -10.44
N PRO A 178 9.85 15.61 -9.25
CA PRO A 178 10.58 14.34 -9.19
C PRO A 178 9.73 13.23 -9.80
N PHE A 179 10.28 12.55 -10.81
CA PHE A 179 9.70 11.34 -11.42
C PHE A 179 10.47 10.09 -10.98
N TYR A 180 10.63 9.95 -9.67
CA TYR A 180 11.28 8.84 -8.98
C TYR A 180 10.79 8.81 -7.54
N VAL A 181 11.01 7.69 -6.84
CA VAL A 181 10.79 7.60 -5.39
C VAL A 181 12.12 7.46 -4.64
N LEU A 182 12.11 7.82 -3.35
CA LEU A 182 13.24 7.59 -2.45
C LEU A 182 13.31 6.10 -2.05
N PRO A 183 14.48 5.61 -1.59
CA PRO A 183 14.59 4.24 -1.09
C PRO A 183 13.70 4.03 0.14
N THR A 184 13.21 2.81 0.32
CA THR A 184 12.18 2.47 1.32
C THR A 184 12.50 2.98 2.72
N LYS A 185 13.68 2.66 3.27
CA LYS A 185 14.02 3.07 4.65
C LYS A 185 14.12 4.59 4.80
N LEU A 186 14.62 5.29 3.77
CA LEU A 186 14.70 6.75 3.78
C LEU A 186 13.30 7.37 3.70
N LEU A 187 12.42 6.83 2.85
CA LEU A 187 11.04 7.31 2.72
C LEU A 187 10.23 7.07 4.01
N ASP A 188 10.45 5.93 4.68
CA ASP A 188 9.83 5.65 5.96
C ASP A 188 10.35 6.59 7.05
N ALA A 189 11.65 6.91 7.06
CA ALA A 189 12.21 7.92 7.97
C ALA A 189 11.62 9.31 7.71
N CYS A 190 11.38 9.68 6.44
CA CYS A 190 10.69 10.92 6.09
C CYS A 190 9.25 10.95 6.61
N THR A 191 8.50 9.87 6.37
CA THR A 191 7.08 9.76 6.80
C THR A 191 6.95 9.83 8.33
N LYS A 192 7.86 9.19 9.08
CA LYS A 192 7.87 9.23 10.55
C LYS A 192 8.08 10.63 11.15
N LEU A 193 8.73 11.53 10.40
CA LEU A 193 8.94 12.91 10.86
C LEU A 193 7.73 13.80 10.59
N LEU A 194 6.85 13.42 9.67
CA LEU A 194 5.67 14.21 9.35
C LEU A 194 4.59 13.96 10.41
N PRO A 195 4.08 15.01 11.09
CA PRO A 195 2.93 14.87 11.96
C PRO A 195 1.77 14.19 11.22
N VAL A 196 1.08 13.26 11.91
CA VAL A 196 -0.21 12.75 11.46
C VAL A 196 -1.16 13.94 11.39
N GLY A 197 -1.84 14.13 10.26
CA GLY A 197 -2.66 15.31 9.99
C GLY A 197 -3.82 15.54 10.98
N ASN A 198 -4.12 14.56 11.83
CA ASN A 198 -5.06 14.70 12.94
C ASN A 198 -4.31 15.02 14.24
N THR A 199 -3.98 16.29 14.43
CA THR A 199 -3.72 16.85 15.76
C THR A 199 -4.95 17.65 16.19
N ALA A 200 -5.13 17.91 17.48
CA ALA A 200 -6.25 18.73 17.98
C ALA A 200 -6.37 20.10 17.28
N HIS A 201 -5.26 20.63 16.73
CA HIS A 201 -5.24 21.85 15.94
C HIS A 201 -5.80 21.74 14.51
N ALA A 202 -6.01 20.53 14.01
CA ALA A 202 -6.57 20.23 12.69
C ALA A 202 -7.84 19.36 12.76
N ALA A 203 -8.39 19.16 13.97
CA ALA A 203 -9.62 18.43 14.18
C ALA A 203 -10.81 19.22 13.60
N ILE A 204 -11.53 18.61 12.67
CA ILE A 204 -12.83 19.11 12.23
C ILE A 204 -13.81 18.74 13.35
N SER A 205 -14.27 19.72 14.12
CA SER A 205 -15.36 19.55 15.08
C SER A 205 -16.65 19.33 14.31
N ILE A 206 -17.15 18.10 14.32
CA ILE A 206 -18.49 17.78 13.84
C ILE A 206 -19.37 17.87 15.07
N ASP A 207 -19.88 19.08 15.34
CA ASP A 207 -21.02 19.26 16.22
C ASP A 207 -22.14 19.89 15.38
N ASP A 208 -23.28 19.23 15.39
CA ASP A 208 -24.43 19.50 14.54
C ASP A 208 -25.03 20.86 14.89
N SER A 209 -24.93 21.83 13.97
CA SER A 209 -25.90 22.92 13.74
C SER A 209 -25.29 24.00 12.85
N GLN A 210 -25.97 24.24 11.72
CA GLN A 210 -26.04 25.51 11.00
C GLN A 210 -24.93 25.93 10.02
N THR A 211 -25.41 26.04 8.78
CA THR A 211 -25.18 27.07 7.75
C THR A 211 -23.85 27.09 7.01
N ASN A 212 -23.99 26.90 5.69
CA ASN A 212 -23.06 27.30 4.63
C ASN A 212 -22.42 28.66 4.93
N GLU A 213 -21.15 28.64 5.35
CA GLU A 213 -20.11 29.63 5.06
C GLU A 213 -18.87 29.27 5.90
N ASN A 214 -17.95 28.46 5.34
CA ASN A 214 -16.50 28.57 5.55
C ASN A 214 -15.76 27.42 4.84
N GLN A 215 -15.55 27.58 3.54
CA GLN A 215 -14.36 27.03 2.90
C GLN A 215 -13.17 27.88 3.32
N GLY A 216 -12.30 27.38 4.19
CA GLY A 216 -11.02 28.05 4.46
C GLY A 216 -10.45 27.90 5.86
N GLY A 217 -10.31 26.68 6.38
CA GLY A 217 -9.47 26.41 7.54
C GLY A 217 -7.97 26.49 7.20
N VAL A 218 -7.50 27.63 6.68
CA VAL A 218 -6.07 27.95 6.65
C VAL A 218 -5.71 28.40 8.05
N GLY A 219 -5.21 27.47 8.86
CA GLY A 219 -4.47 27.83 10.06
C GLY A 219 -3.41 28.87 9.68
N THR A 220 -3.34 29.94 10.45
CA THR A 220 -2.45 31.10 10.33
C THR A 220 -0.97 30.69 10.37
N THR A 221 -0.51 30.01 9.33
CA THR A 221 0.89 29.93 8.95
C THR A 221 1.16 31.14 8.07
N GLY A 222 2.07 32.01 8.51
CA GLY A 222 2.39 33.25 7.80
C GLY A 222 2.57 32.97 6.31
N GLN A 223 1.85 33.73 5.48
CA GLN A 223 1.85 33.61 4.02
C GLN A 223 3.27 33.36 3.48
N GLY A 224 3.53 32.14 3.00
CA GLY A 224 4.80 31.75 2.37
C GLY A 224 5.71 30.79 3.16
N THR A 225 5.34 30.33 4.35
CA THR A 225 6.07 29.24 5.03
C THR A 225 5.58 27.85 4.61
N VAL A 226 6.50 26.96 4.27
CA VAL A 226 6.23 25.59 3.81
C VAL A 226 6.96 24.59 4.70
N GLU A 227 6.23 23.58 5.18
CA GLU A 227 6.81 22.42 5.86
C GLU A 227 7.68 21.62 4.89
N THR A 228 8.96 21.52 5.20
CA THR A 228 10.00 21.01 4.29
C THR A 228 10.84 19.94 4.96
N LEU A 229 10.96 18.80 4.30
CA LEU A 229 11.90 17.74 4.66
C LEU A 229 13.22 17.95 3.91
N ILE A 230 14.28 18.17 4.66
CA ILE A 230 15.63 18.40 4.16
C ILE A 230 16.42 17.11 4.28
N ILE A 231 16.92 16.61 3.15
CA ILE A 231 17.79 15.44 3.10
C ILE A 231 19.15 15.89 2.56
N LYS A 232 20.18 15.80 3.43
CA LYS A 232 21.53 16.23 3.08
C LYS A 232 22.01 15.50 1.82
N ASP A 233 22.55 16.26 0.87
CA ASP A 233 23.11 15.79 -0.41
C ASP A 233 22.07 15.21 -1.40
N VAL A 234 20.77 15.25 -1.06
CA VAL A 234 19.68 14.75 -1.91
C VAL A 234 18.77 15.90 -2.34
N GLY A 235 18.27 16.70 -1.39
CA GLY A 235 17.41 17.84 -1.68
C GLY A 235 16.35 18.13 -0.62
N ASN A 236 15.46 19.06 -0.95
CA ASN A 236 14.35 19.48 -0.11
C ASN A 236 13.03 19.04 -0.74
N PHE A 237 12.15 18.47 0.07
CA PHE A 237 10.86 17.93 -0.36
C PHE A 237 9.74 18.52 0.49
N SER A 238 8.62 18.82 -0.13
CA SER A 238 7.37 19.14 0.58
C SER A 238 6.70 17.88 1.12
N ARG A 239 5.80 18.04 2.11
CA ARG A 239 4.89 16.99 2.57
C ARG A 239 4.20 16.26 1.41
N LYS A 240 3.58 17.02 0.50
CA LYS A 240 2.85 16.49 -0.65
C LYS A 240 3.71 15.59 -1.55
N GLN A 241 4.99 15.92 -1.73
CA GLN A 241 5.91 15.09 -2.51
C GLN A 241 6.22 13.77 -1.81
N ILE A 242 6.48 13.81 -0.50
CA ILE A 242 6.76 12.61 0.29
C ILE A 242 5.53 11.70 0.38
N GLU A 243 4.35 12.25 0.59
CA GLU A 243 3.08 11.50 0.55
C GLU A 243 2.83 10.88 -0.83
N THR A 244 3.13 11.60 -1.92
CA THR A 244 3.04 11.06 -3.28
C THR A 244 4.03 9.90 -3.48
N PHE A 245 5.27 10.03 -3.02
CA PHE A 245 6.25 8.92 -3.08
C PHE A 245 5.74 7.71 -2.30
N LYS A 246 5.16 7.93 -1.12
CA LYS A 246 4.63 6.83 -0.30
C LYS A 246 3.42 6.17 -0.96
N ARG A 247 2.53 6.94 -1.58
CA ARG A 247 1.40 6.42 -2.37
C ARG A 247 1.86 5.55 -3.53
N VAL A 248 2.86 6.01 -4.30
CA VAL A 248 3.45 5.20 -5.39
C VAL A 248 4.08 3.92 -4.86
N GLN A 249 4.85 4.00 -3.77
CA GLN A 249 5.48 2.82 -3.16
C GLN A 249 4.44 1.81 -2.66
N ASN A 250 3.41 2.28 -1.96
CA ASN A 250 2.34 1.44 -1.47
C ASN A 250 1.60 0.76 -2.63
N LEU A 251 1.25 1.51 -3.68
CA LEU A 251 0.57 0.95 -4.85
C LEU A 251 1.44 -0.10 -5.55
N LYS A 252 2.76 0.14 -5.72
CA LYS A 252 3.68 -0.89 -6.24
C LYS A 252 3.66 -2.17 -5.40
N ALA A 253 3.68 -2.04 -4.08
CA ALA A 253 3.63 -3.19 -3.18
C ALA A 253 2.30 -3.95 -3.30
N GLN A 254 1.15 -3.25 -3.39
CA GLN A 254 -0.14 -3.90 -3.58
C GLN A 254 -0.28 -4.58 -4.93
N VAL A 255 0.24 -3.99 -6.01
CA VAL A 255 0.26 -4.61 -7.33
C VAL A 255 1.06 -5.91 -7.31
N GLN A 256 2.25 -5.90 -6.69
CA GLN A 256 3.05 -7.12 -6.54
C GLN A 256 2.30 -8.20 -5.76
N LEU A 257 1.68 -7.84 -4.62
CA LEU A 257 0.86 -8.78 -3.85
C LEU A 257 -0.30 -9.34 -4.68
N GLY A 258 -0.93 -8.51 -5.52
CA GLY A 258 -2.00 -8.95 -6.41
C GLY A 258 -1.53 -9.94 -7.48
N LEU A 259 -0.33 -9.71 -8.07
CA LEU A 259 0.27 -10.62 -9.05
C LEU A 259 0.68 -11.95 -8.40
N ASP A 260 1.25 -11.88 -7.20
CA ASP A 260 1.59 -13.06 -6.41
C ASP A 260 0.32 -13.85 -6.03
N MET A 261 -0.77 -13.15 -5.69
CA MET A 261 -2.08 -13.74 -5.44
C MET A 261 -2.64 -14.44 -6.68
N HIS A 262 -2.62 -13.79 -7.84
CA HIS A 262 -3.06 -14.41 -9.10
C HIS A 262 -2.26 -15.70 -9.39
N LYS A 263 -0.93 -15.64 -9.25
CA LYS A 263 -0.06 -16.80 -9.42
C LYS A 263 -0.44 -17.92 -8.45
N TRP A 264 -0.62 -17.61 -7.17
CA TRP A 264 -1.02 -18.56 -6.14
C TRP A 264 -2.40 -19.16 -6.42
N LEU A 265 -3.38 -18.37 -6.86
CA LEU A 265 -4.72 -18.85 -7.20
C LEU A 265 -4.68 -19.93 -8.28
N VAL A 266 -3.90 -19.70 -9.34
CA VAL A 266 -3.81 -20.61 -10.49
C VAL A 266 -2.94 -21.83 -10.18
N GLN A 267 -1.79 -21.64 -9.52
CA GLN A 267 -0.77 -22.68 -9.37
C GLN A 267 -0.96 -23.53 -8.11
N ASP A 268 -1.43 -22.93 -7.01
CA ASP A 268 -1.46 -23.58 -5.70
C ASP A 268 -2.90 -23.81 -5.22
N ALA A 269 -3.80 -22.82 -5.36
CA ALA A 269 -5.14 -22.91 -4.82
C ALA A 269 -6.06 -23.80 -5.66
N LEU A 270 -6.13 -23.55 -6.98
CA LEU A 270 -7.02 -24.27 -7.90
C LEU A 270 -6.85 -25.80 -7.81
N PRO A 271 -5.63 -26.38 -7.80
CA PRO A 271 -5.44 -27.82 -7.69
C PRO A 271 -5.98 -28.45 -6.39
N THR A 272 -6.20 -27.65 -5.33
CA THR A 272 -6.73 -28.14 -4.06
C THR A 272 -8.25 -28.19 -4.00
N LEU A 273 -8.92 -27.63 -5.02
CA LEU A 273 -10.37 -27.56 -5.09
C LEU A 273 -10.96 -28.78 -5.82
N PRO A 274 -12.17 -29.22 -5.44
CA PRO A 274 -12.97 -30.13 -6.25
C PRO A 274 -13.15 -29.58 -7.68
N ALA A 275 -13.21 -30.49 -8.66
CA ALA A 275 -13.27 -30.15 -10.08
C ALA A 275 -14.45 -29.23 -10.44
N GLU A 276 -15.59 -29.37 -9.76
CA GLU A 276 -16.78 -28.53 -9.92
C GLU A 276 -16.53 -27.03 -9.65
N TYR A 277 -15.47 -26.68 -8.91
CA TYR A 277 -15.10 -25.29 -8.62
C TYR A 277 -13.95 -24.77 -9.50
N HIS A 278 -13.41 -25.56 -10.44
CA HIS A 278 -12.24 -25.14 -11.24
C HIS A 278 -12.58 -23.97 -12.17
N ASP A 279 -13.73 -23.99 -12.83
CA ASP A 279 -14.19 -22.89 -13.69
C ASP A 279 -14.40 -21.61 -12.86
N LEU A 280 -14.99 -21.76 -11.68
CA LEU A 280 -15.22 -20.68 -10.74
C LEU A 280 -13.89 -20.06 -10.27
N ALA A 281 -12.94 -20.89 -9.84
CA ALA A 281 -11.63 -20.44 -9.36
C ALA A 281 -10.82 -19.76 -10.48
N SER A 282 -10.90 -20.27 -11.70
CA SER A 282 -10.24 -19.68 -12.88
C SER A 282 -10.82 -18.30 -13.23
N LYS A 283 -12.15 -18.17 -13.17
CA LYS A 283 -12.82 -16.86 -13.35
C LYS A 283 -12.38 -15.87 -12.27
N VAL A 284 -12.39 -16.30 -11.02
CA VAL A 284 -11.96 -15.48 -9.87
C VAL A 284 -10.51 -15.02 -10.01
N ALA A 285 -9.59 -15.89 -10.45
CA ALA A 285 -8.21 -15.51 -10.72
C ALA A 285 -8.14 -14.42 -11.81
N THR A 286 -8.90 -14.59 -12.90
CA THR A 286 -9.01 -13.61 -13.98
C THR A 286 -9.53 -12.27 -13.47
N ASP A 287 -10.58 -12.28 -12.64
CA ASP A 287 -11.18 -11.08 -12.04
C ASP A 287 -10.17 -10.34 -11.13
N VAL A 288 -9.37 -11.08 -10.36
CA VAL A 288 -8.28 -10.50 -9.55
C VAL A 288 -7.23 -9.81 -10.43
N LEU A 289 -6.87 -10.43 -11.56
CA LEU A 289 -5.90 -9.84 -12.50
C LEU A 289 -6.44 -8.58 -13.19
N ALA A 290 -7.74 -8.57 -13.49
CA ALA A 290 -8.44 -7.46 -14.13
C ALA A 290 -8.75 -6.29 -13.18
N ALA A 291 -8.76 -6.52 -11.86
CA ALA A 291 -9.12 -5.52 -10.87
C ALA A 291 -7.95 -4.59 -10.50
N TYR A 292 -8.27 -3.31 -10.29
CA TYR A 292 -7.35 -2.36 -9.67
C TYR A 292 -7.25 -2.62 -8.16
N PRO A 293 -6.05 -2.55 -7.53
CA PRO A 293 -5.89 -2.86 -6.11
C PRO A 293 -6.81 -2.10 -5.16
N TYR A 294 -7.12 -0.83 -5.45
CA TYR A 294 -7.99 -0.01 -4.62
C TYR A 294 -9.44 0.08 -5.15
N LYS A 295 -9.82 -0.79 -6.08
CA LYS A 295 -11.23 -0.96 -6.46
C LYS A 295 -11.99 -1.50 -5.25
N CYS A 296 -13.12 -0.87 -4.92
CA CYS A 296 -14.00 -1.33 -3.83
C CYS A 296 -14.58 -2.70 -4.16
N ILE A 297 -14.89 -3.48 -3.13
CA ILE A 297 -15.57 -4.76 -3.28
C ILE A 297 -17.07 -4.50 -3.15
N ASP A 298 -17.80 -4.60 -4.27
CA ASP A 298 -19.22 -4.21 -4.37
C ASP A 298 -20.14 -4.97 -3.41
N THR A 299 -19.73 -6.16 -2.98
CA THR A 299 -20.50 -7.03 -2.08
C THR A 299 -20.30 -6.72 -0.60
N LEU A 300 -19.41 -5.77 -0.26
CA LEU A 300 -19.13 -5.33 1.11
C LEU A 300 -19.62 -3.88 1.33
N PRO A 301 -19.87 -3.47 2.60
CA PRO A 301 -20.23 -2.09 2.89
C PRO A 301 -19.13 -1.11 2.45
N ASN A 302 -19.50 0.12 2.12
CA ASN A 302 -18.57 1.12 1.59
C ASN A 302 -17.65 1.69 2.69
N TYR A 303 -16.66 0.90 3.10
CA TYR A 303 -15.56 1.33 3.97
C TYR A 303 -14.29 1.59 3.15
N PRO A 304 -13.46 2.57 3.53
CA PRO A 304 -12.29 2.98 2.76
C PRO A 304 -11.20 1.88 2.65
N ASP A 305 -11.23 0.87 3.52
CA ASP A 305 -10.30 -0.25 3.55
C ASP A 305 -10.84 -1.53 2.87
N PHE A 306 -12.08 -1.51 2.35
CA PHE A 306 -12.74 -2.66 1.71
C PHE A 306 -12.55 -2.67 0.20
N HIS A 307 -11.31 -2.90 -0.20
CA HIS A 307 -10.86 -2.93 -1.59
C HIS A 307 -10.06 -4.19 -1.91
N TYR A 308 -9.92 -4.55 -3.18
CA TYR A 308 -9.26 -5.78 -3.63
C TYR A 308 -7.89 -6.06 -2.98
N ALA A 309 -7.10 -5.03 -2.69
CA ALA A 309 -5.80 -5.17 -2.02
C ALA A 309 -5.86 -5.85 -0.65
N MET A 310 -6.99 -5.80 0.06
CA MET A 310 -7.17 -6.51 1.32
C MET A 310 -7.17 -8.03 1.12
N LEU A 311 -7.63 -8.50 -0.05
CA LEU A 311 -7.79 -9.91 -0.37
C LEU A 311 -6.46 -10.57 -0.71
N TYR A 312 -5.48 -9.83 -1.24
CA TYR A 312 -4.15 -10.35 -1.60
C TYR A 312 -3.41 -10.92 -0.38
N ARG A 313 -3.80 -10.53 0.84
CA ARG A 313 -3.22 -11.03 2.08
C ARG A 313 -3.68 -12.45 2.44
N ALA A 314 -4.66 -13.00 1.71
CA ALA A 314 -5.01 -14.41 1.79
C ALA A 314 -3.89 -15.32 1.25
N THR A 315 -2.99 -14.80 0.41
CA THR A 315 -1.82 -15.52 -0.09
C THR A 315 -0.80 -15.77 1.03
N PRO A 316 -0.36 -17.00 1.26
CA PRO A 316 0.74 -17.26 2.19
C PRO A 316 2.08 -16.71 1.63
N PRO A 317 3.06 -16.30 2.46
CA PRO A 317 3.07 -16.29 3.91
C PRO A 317 2.63 -14.94 4.52
N VAL A 318 1.56 -14.31 4.02
CA VAL A 318 1.12 -12.98 4.47
C VAL A 318 0.08 -13.08 5.60
N TRP A 319 0.19 -12.18 6.58
CA TRP A 319 -0.79 -12.01 7.66
C TRP A 319 -2.04 -11.30 7.16
N LEU A 320 -3.23 -11.77 7.53
CA LEU A 320 -4.45 -10.97 7.35
C LEU A 320 -4.34 -9.66 8.15
N ASN A 321 -5.01 -8.62 7.67
CA ASN A 321 -5.08 -7.34 8.38
C ASN A 321 -6.45 -7.15 9.05
N ASP A 322 -6.57 -6.10 9.86
CA ASP A 322 -7.80 -5.77 10.57
C ASP A 322 -8.98 -5.55 9.60
N ALA A 323 -8.74 -4.99 8.41
CA ALA A 323 -9.77 -4.83 7.38
C ALA A 323 -10.36 -6.19 6.95
N THR A 324 -9.51 -7.20 6.72
CA THR A 324 -9.96 -8.56 6.35
C THR A 324 -10.82 -9.18 7.44
N ILE A 325 -10.37 -9.11 8.70
CA ILE A 325 -11.10 -9.69 9.84
C ILE A 325 -12.42 -8.93 10.05
N ARG A 326 -12.41 -7.59 9.92
CA ARG A 326 -13.61 -6.76 10.01
C ARG A 326 -14.63 -7.11 8.93
N ALA A 327 -14.20 -7.23 7.68
CA ALA A 327 -15.07 -7.58 6.56
C ALA A 327 -15.74 -8.95 6.77
N LEU A 328 -14.97 -9.95 7.27
CA LEU A 328 -15.55 -11.23 7.66
C LEU A 328 -16.64 -11.06 8.74
N CYS A 329 -16.32 -10.36 9.83
CA CYS A 329 -17.25 -10.21 10.95
C CYS A 329 -18.54 -9.51 10.52
N LEU A 330 -18.43 -8.43 9.74
CA LEU A 330 -19.59 -7.71 9.21
C LEU A 330 -20.42 -8.58 8.26
N ARG A 331 -19.76 -9.41 7.45
CA ARG A 331 -20.46 -10.34 6.55
C ARG A 331 -21.22 -11.40 7.33
N LEU A 332 -20.61 -12.01 8.34
CA LEU A 332 -21.28 -12.95 9.24
C LEU A 332 -22.48 -12.31 9.95
N CYS A 333 -22.38 -11.06 10.42
CA CYS A 333 -23.51 -10.34 11.00
C CYS A 333 -24.63 -10.05 10.00
N GLY A 334 -24.30 -9.85 8.72
CA GLY A 334 -25.28 -9.66 7.65
C GLY A 334 -25.98 -10.97 7.27
N ASP A 335 -25.24 -12.07 7.21
CA ASP A 335 -25.76 -13.39 6.83
C ASP A 335 -26.51 -14.07 7.99
N TYR A 336 -26.12 -13.78 9.24
CA TYR A 336 -26.65 -14.40 10.46
C TYR A 336 -27.08 -13.33 11.48
N PRO A 337 -28.39 -13.00 11.56
CA PRO A 337 -28.91 -12.00 12.48
C PRO A 337 -28.68 -12.31 13.97
N THR A 338 -28.35 -13.56 14.32
CA THR A 338 -28.02 -14.00 15.68
C THR A 338 -26.57 -13.66 16.08
N CYS A 339 -25.78 -13.07 15.17
CA CYS A 339 -24.38 -12.75 15.37
C CYS A 339 -24.13 -11.24 15.56
N ARG A 340 -23.20 -10.87 16.44
CA ARG A 340 -22.75 -9.48 16.64
C ARG A 340 -21.24 -9.34 16.58
N PHE A 341 -20.77 -8.19 16.12
CA PHE A 341 -19.37 -7.81 16.07
C PHE A 341 -19.13 -6.56 16.92
N THR A 342 -18.13 -6.62 17.81
CA THR A 342 -17.88 -5.61 18.85
C THR A 342 -16.72 -4.67 18.55
N GLY A 343 -16.03 -4.85 17.42
CA GLY A 343 -14.79 -4.14 17.11
C GLY A 343 -13.54 -4.94 17.50
N PHE A 344 -12.40 -4.27 17.65
CA PHE A 344 -11.12 -4.91 17.97
C PHE A 344 -10.71 -4.54 19.39
N GLN A 345 -10.22 -5.52 20.16
CA GLN A 345 -9.58 -5.27 21.45
C GLN A 345 -8.07 -5.41 21.32
N PRO A 346 -7.29 -4.32 21.53
CA PRO A 346 -5.85 -4.43 21.72
C PRO A 346 -5.55 -5.29 22.95
N ALA A 347 -4.69 -6.30 22.79
CA ALA A 347 -4.28 -7.18 23.87
C ALA A 347 -2.75 -7.22 23.95
N THR A 348 -2.21 -7.11 25.16
CA THR A 348 -0.76 -7.10 25.39
C THR A 348 -0.32 -8.35 26.15
N THR A 349 0.81 -8.91 25.74
CA THR A 349 1.43 -10.05 26.42
C THR A 349 2.28 -9.53 27.59
N ARG A 350 2.03 -10.03 28.80
CA ARG A 350 2.77 -9.61 30.00
C ARG A 350 3.95 -10.54 30.24
N SER A 351 5.14 -9.96 30.46
CA SER A 351 6.34 -10.71 30.88
C SER A 351 6.55 -10.74 32.40
N LYS A 352 5.81 -9.94 33.18
CA LYS A 352 5.97 -9.83 34.64
C LYS A 352 4.71 -10.20 35.42
N ARG A 353 4.93 -10.92 36.53
CA ARG A 353 3.93 -11.48 37.46
C ARG A 353 3.29 -10.45 38.40
N THR A 354 3.61 -9.16 38.28
CA THR A 354 3.05 -8.09 39.11
C THR A 354 1.76 -7.58 38.50
N ARG A 355 0.62 -7.95 39.10
CA ARG A 355 -0.69 -7.35 38.83
C ARG A 355 -0.74 -5.96 39.46
N ASN A 356 -0.87 -4.91 38.65
CA ASN A 356 -1.37 -3.62 39.14
C ASN A 356 -2.90 -3.71 39.23
N ALA A 357 -3.48 -3.24 40.34
CA ALA A 357 -4.92 -3.30 40.58
C ALA A 357 -5.74 -2.41 39.63
N ASP A 358 -5.13 -1.36 39.08
CA ASP A 358 -5.79 -0.37 38.21
C ASP A 358 -5.64 -0.66 36.70
N GLU A 359 -5.18 -1.85 36.34
CA GLU A 359 -4.86 -2.15 34.95
C GLU A 359 -6.10 -2.54 34.14
N VAL A 360 -6.46 -1.69 33.18
CA VAL A 360 -7.56 -1.92 32.23
C VAL A 360 -7.17 -3.05 31.27
N VAL A 361 -7.79 -4.22 31.44
CA VAL A 361 -7.55 -5.41 30.60
C VAL A 361 -8.35 -5.38 29.31
N VAL A 362 -9.54 -4.77 29.35
CA VAL A 362 -10.47 -4.61 28.24
C VAL A 362 -10.92 -3.15 28.25
N ASP A 363 -10.96 -2.53 27.07
CA ASP A 363 -11.48 -1.16 26.95
C ASP A 363 -12.93 -1.09 27.46
N ALA A 364 -13.27 -0.04 28.21
CA ALA A 364 -14.58 0.06 28.85
C ALA A 364 -15.72 0.10 27.82
N ALA A 365 -15.55 0.80 26.71
CA ALA A 365 -16.58 0.87 25.67
C ALA A 365 -16.76 -0.49 24.98
N ILE A 366 -15.66 -1.21 24.73
CA ILE A 366 -15.71 -2.57 24.19
C ILE A 366 -16.38 -3.53 25.18
N ARG A 367 -16.00 -3.47 26.46
CA ARG A 367 -16.58 -4.30 27.54
C ARG A 367 -18.09 -4.10 27.63
N ASP A 368 -18.53 -2.84 27.72
CA ASP A 368 -19.94 -2.51 27.89
C ASP A 368 -20.75 -2.92 26.65
N LEU A 369 -20.18 -2.75 25.45
CA LEU A 369 -20.79 -3.21 24.21
C LEU A 369 -20.92 -4.74 24.12
N VAL A 370 -19.87 -5.48 24.51
CA VAL A 370 -19.90 -6.96 24.56
C VAL A 370 -21.00 -7.44 25.49
N ILE A 371 -21.09 -6.87 26.70
CA ILE A 371 -22.12 -7.23 27.69
C ILE A 371 -23.51 -6.88 27.18
N GLN A 372 -23.69 -5.70 26.59
CA GLN A 372 -24.96 -5.29 26.02
C GLN A 372 -25.42 -6.26 24.92
N GLN A 373 -24.55 -6.58 23.96
CA GLN A 373 -24.87 -7.47 22.83
C GLN A 373 -25.10 -8.91 23.27
N ALA A 374 -24.38 -9.41 24.28
CA ALA A 374 -24.57 -10.75 24.80
C ALA A 374 -25.93 -10.94 25.50
N ASN A 375 -26.52 -9.85 26.03
CA ASN A 375 -27.84 -9.86 26.67
C ASN A 375 -28.97 -9.50 25.69
N GLU A 376 -28.67 -9.25 24.42
CA GLU A 376 -29.67 -8.93 23.40
C GLU A 376 -30.47 -10.19 23.02
N GLU A 377 -31.80 -10.07 22.99
CA GLU A 377 -32.67 -11.19 22.65
C GLU A 377 -32.40 -11.69 21.22
N GLY A 378 -32.24 -13.00 21.07
CA GLY A 378 -31.94 -13.63 19.78
C GLY A 378 -30.47 -13.58 19.37
N VAL A 379 -29.57 -12.97 20.15
CA VAL A 379 -28.12 -13.05 19.89
C VAL A 379 -27.56 -14.36 20.46
N GLU A 380 -26.94 -15.16 19.60
CA GLU A 380 -26.30 -16.43 19.96
C GLU A 380 -24.77 -16.30 20.03
N THR A 381 -24.17 -15.41 19.25
CA THR A 381 -22.71 -15.26 19.15
C THR A 381 -22.28 -13.80 19.12
N VAL A 382 -21.33 -13.44 19.99
CA VAL A 382 -20.64 -12.14 19.99
C VAL A 382 -19.17 -12.35 19.64
N MET A 383 -18.70 -11.75 18.55
CA MET A 383 -17.33 -11.86 18.07
C MET A 383 -16.48 -10.67 18.54
N LEU A 384 -15.35 -10.97 19.17
CA LEU A 384 -14.34 -10.01 19.60
C LEU A 384 -12.93 -10.46 19.16
N PRO A 385 -12.44 -10.00 18.00
CA PRO A 385 -11.04 -10.17 17.61
C PRO A 385 -10.08 -9.46 18.57
N LEU A 386 -9.01 -10.15 18.96
CA LEU A 386 -7.92 -9.59 19.76
C LEU A 386 -6.72 -9.23 18.88
N ASN A 387 -6.24 -8.00 18.96
CA ASN A 387 -5.07 -7.54 18.22
C ASN A 387 -3.85 -7.42 19.16
N PHE A 388 -2.81 -8.18 18.87
CA PHE A 388 -1.57 -8.23 19.65
C PHE A 388 -0.41 -7.42 19.05
N MET A 389 -0.71 -6.42 18.21
CA MET A 389 0.24 -5.40 17.76
C MET A 389 1.56 -5.98 17.19
N ASN A 390 1.43 -6.91 16.22
CA ASN A 390 2.52 -7.59 15.51
C ASN A 390 3.30 -8.68 16.28
N TYR A 391 2.83 -9.13 17.45
CA TYR A 391 3.43 -10.24 18.20
C TYR A 391 2.63 -11.52 18.05
N HIS A 392 3.29 -12.71 18.05
CA HIS A 392 2.70 -14.05 17.83
C HIS A 392 2.72 -15.01 19.05
N TRP A 393 3.39 -14.67 20.17
CA TRP A 393 3.44 -15.52 21.37
C TRP A 393 3.50 -14.67 22.67
N PRO A 394 2.88 -15.03 23.82
CA PRO A 394 1.98 -16.14 24.16
C PRO A 394 0.54 -15.64 24.43
N TYR A 395 -0.38 -15.90 23.49
CA TYR A 395 -1.72 -15.31 23.51
C TYR A 395 -2.69 -15.91 24.52
N MET A 396 -2.50 -17.18 24.91
CA MET A 396 -3.43 -17.88 25.80
C MET A 396 -3.63 -17.15 27.12
N ASN A 397 -2.57 -16.61 27.72
CA ASN A 397 -2.67 -15.89 29.00
C ASN A 397 -3.41 -14.56 28.85
N ALA A 398 -3.15 -13.82 27.78
CA ALA A 398 -3.79 -12.54 27.52
C ALA A 398 -5.27 -12.72 27.12
N ALA A 399 -5.57 -13.68 26.24
CA ALA A 399 -6.94 -14.03 25.88
C ALA A 399 -7.73 -14.54 27.09
N LYS A 400 -7.12 -15.38 27.93
CA LYS A 400 -7.74 -15.83 29.19
C LYS A 400 -7.98 -14.67 30.14
N ALA A 401 -7.05 -13.71 30.23
CA ALA A 401 -7.23 -12.52 31.06
C ALA A 401 -8.41 -11.67 30.57
N VAL A 402 -8.52 -11.43 29.26
CA VAL A 402 -9.65 -10.73 28.63
C VAL A 402 -10.96 -11.47 28.91
N ALA A 403 -11.02 -12.78 28.64
CA ALA A 403 -12.22 -13.57 28.87
C ALA A 403 -12.64 -13.61 30.35
N THR A 404 -11.68 -13.74 31.27
CA THR A 404 -11.94 -13.71 32.71
C THR A 404 -12.45 -12.35 33.15
N HIS A 405 -11.89 -11.25 32.61
CA HIS A 405 -12.36 -9.90 32.90
C HIS A 405 -13.81 -9.71 32.47
N LEU A 406 -14.16 -10.13 31.25
CA LEU A 406 -15.54 -10.07 30.74
C LEU A 406 -16.51 -10.91 31.60
N LYS A 407 -16.11 -12.14 31.99
CA LYS A 407 -16.91 -12.98 32.90
C LYS A 407 -17.20 -12.26 34.22
N LEU A 408 -16.18 -11.67 34.85
CA LEU A 408 -16.34 -10.98 36.13
C LEU A 408 -17.16 -9.67 36.01
N ALA A 409 -17.06 -8.98 34.87
CA ALA A 409 -17.68 -7.68 34.66
C ALA A 409 -19.19 -7.71 34.35
N GLY A 410 -19.72 -8.82 33.86
CA GLY A 410 -21.15 -8.91 33.53
C GLY A 410 -21.60 -10.17 32.80
N LEU A 411 -20.70 -11.13 32.55
CA LEU A 411 -21.00 -12.41 31.90
C LEU A 411 -20.82 -13.58 32.88
N GLN A 412 -21.22 -13.43 34.15
CA GLN A 412 -20.94 -14.43 35.20
C GLN A 412 -21.57 -15.80 34.90
N GLY A 413 -22.68 -15.83 34.15
CA GLY A 413 -23.38 -17.04 33.71
C GLY A 413 -22.69 -17.81 32.57
N TYR A 414 -21.64 -17.26 31.96
CA TYR A 414 -20.92 -17.90 30.84
C TYR A 414 -19.66 -18.61 31.32
N ASP A 415 -19.30 -19.71 30.68
CA ASP A 415 -18.03 -20.40 30.93
C ASP A 415 -16.88 -19.87 30.08
N VAL A 416 -15.67 -19.90 30.65
CA VAL A 416 -14.44 -19.53 29.93
C VAL A 416 -13.76 -20.81 29.46
N ILE A 417 -13.97 -21.14 28.19
CA ILE A 417 -13.47 -22.37 27.58
C ILE A 417 -12.32 -22.04 26.61
N PRO A 418 -11.10 -22.56 26.82
CA PRO A 418 -10.03 -22.41 25.85
C PRO A 418 -10.29 -23.27 24.62
N GLN A 419 -10.19 -22.66 23.44
CA GLN A 419 -10.28 -23.38 22.16
C GLN A 419 -8.88 -23.84 21.74
N ASN A 420 -8.62 -25.14 21.90
CA ASN A 420 -7.31 -25.75 21.62
C ASN A 420 -7.22 -26.42 20.24
N ASN A 421 -8.28 -26.41 19.43
CA ASN A 421 -8.29 -27.10 18.13
C ASN A 421 -9.12 -26.31 17.10
N PRO A 422 -8.61 -26.04 15.89
CA PRO A 422 -7.30 -26.41 15.34
C PRO A 422 -6.15 -25.48 15.79
N LEU A 423 -4.99 -26.06 16.08
CA LEU A 423 -3.78 -25.29 16.38
C LEU A 423 -3.09 -24.84 15.10
N GLN A 424 -2.65 -23.58 15.10
CA GLN A 424 -1.81 -23.04 14.04
C GLN A 424 -0.43 -23.70 14.07
N PHE A 425 0.06 -24.12 12.90
CA PHE A 425 1.37 -24.78 12.74
C PHE A 425 2.42 -23.90 12.04
N ASP A 426 2.04 -22.72 11.53
CA ASP A 426 2.93 -21.77 10.85
C ASP A 426 3.00 -20.42 11.60
N LEU A 427 3.74 -19.44 11.07
CA LEU A 427 3.93 -18.12 11.69
C LEU A 427 3.03 -17.03 11.10
N PHE A 428 2.10 -17.36 10.19
CA PHE A 428 1.41 -16.34 9.39
C PHE A 428 -0.09 -16.58 9.15
N SER A 429 -0.64 -17.68 9.63
CA SER A 429 -2.05 -18.04 9.46
C SER A 429 -2.95 -17.64 10.62
N CYS A 430 -2.46 -16.99 11.67
CA CYS A 430 -3.26 -16.64 12.86
C CYS A 430 -4.60 -15.99 12.51
N GLY A 431 -4.61 -15.00 11.60
CA GLY A 431 -5.84 -14.38 11.12
C GLY A 431 -6.78 -15.35 10.39
N VAL A 432 -6.25 -16.27 9.58
CA VAL A 432 -7.05 -17.30 8.89
C VAL A 432 -7.72 -18.23 9.90
N TYR A 433 -6.99 -18.66 10.94
CA TYR A 433 -7.54 -19.48 12.02
C TYR A 433 -8.62 -18.75 12.81
N VAL A 434 -8.41 -17.46 13.13
CA VAL A 434 -9.43 -16.62 13.78
C VAL A 434 -10.70 -16.52 12.92
N CYS A 435 -10.55 -16.27 11.62
CA CYS A 435 -11.68 -16.19 10.70
C CYS A 435 -12.48 -17.50 10.67
N TRP A 436 -11.80 -18.64 10.54
CA TRP A 436 -12.47 -19.95 10.51
C TRP A 436 -13.06 -20.35 11.87
N MET A 437 -12.47 -19.91 12.97
CA MET A 437 -13.06 -20.09 14.30
C MET A 437 -14.40 -19.35 14.39
N PHE A 438 -14.48 -18.11 13.92
CA PHE A 438 -15.74 -17.36 13.88
C PHE A 438 -16.76 -18.00 12.94
N ILE A 439 -16.36 -18.37 11.72
CA ILE A 439 -17.24 -19.07 10.78
C ILE A 439 -17.80 -20.35 11.43
N ARG A 440 -16.98 -21.14 12.12
CA ARG A 440 -17.43 -22.39 12.78
C ARG A 440 -18.44 -22.15 13.90
N GLN A 441 -18.28 -21.07 14.68
CA GLN A 441 -19.21 -20.77 15.78
C GLN A 441 -20.54 -20.21 15.27
N VAL A 442 -20.52 -19.45 14.18
CA VAL A 442 -21.72 -18.82 13.61
C VAL A 442 -22.46 -19.75 12.64
N CYS A 443 -21.74 -20.45 11.78
CA CYS A 443 -22.31 -21.34 10.77
C CYS A 443 -22.38 -22.78 11.30
N GLN A 444 -23.54 -23.16 11.85
CA GLN A 444 -23.78 -24.56 12.26
C GLN A 444 -23.51 -25.54 11.09
N GLY A 445 -22.67 -26.54 11.33
CA GLY A 445 -22.25 -27.53 10.32
C GLY A 445 -20.91 -27.26 9.63
N ALA A 446 -20.30 -26.09 9.81
CA ALA A 446 -18.98 -25.77 9.25
C ALA A 446 -17.85 -26.31 10.14
N HIS A 447 -17.50 -27.58 9.98
CA HIS A 447 -16.31 -28.19 10.59
C HIS A 447 -15.25 -28.55 9.53
N PRO A 448 -14.69 -27.55 8.82
CA PRO A 448 -13.72 -27.80 7.77
C PRO A 448 -12.40 -28.34 8.36
N ASP A 449 -11.75 -29.24 7.61
CA ASP A 449 -10.39 -29.65 7.92
C ASP A 449 -9.42 -28.45 7.80
N MET A 450 -8.77 -28.13 8.92
CA MET A 450 -7.78 -27.05 9.09
C MET A 450 -6.35 -27.59 9.25
N SER A 451 -6.11 -28.83 8.82
CA SER A 451 -4.78 -29.43 8.73
C SER A 451 -3.87 -28.67 7.77
N LYS A 452 -2.57 -28.97 7.85
CA LYS A 452 -1.56 -28.35 6.97
C LYS A 452 -1.82 -28.60 5.49
N THR A 453 -2.35 -29.76 5.14
CA THR A 453 -2.65 -30.14 3.75
C THR A 453 -3.88 -29.41 3.23
N SER A 454 -4.86 -29.11 4.09
CA SER A 454 -6.08 -28.42 3.69
C SER A 454 -5.99 -26.89 3.75
N LEU A 455 -4.98 -26.31 4.40
CA LEU A 455 -4.92 -24.87 4.65
C LEU A 455 -4.93 -24.01 3.36
N THR A 456 -4.32 -24.47 2.27
CA THR A 456 -4.36 -23.79 0.97
C THR A 456 -5.80 -23.64 0.47
N ARG A 457 -6.58 -24.72 0.52
CA ARG A 457 -8.02 -24.71 0.21
C ARG A 457 -8.79 -23.78 1.14
N ARG A 458 -8.50 -23.81 2.44
CA ARG A 458 -9.19 -22.95 3.44
C ARG A 458 -8.89 -21.47 3.25
N ARG A 459 -7.70 -21.12 2.76
CA ARG A 459 -7.37 -19.74 2.36
C ARG A 459 -8.16 -19.31 1.14
N PHE A 460 -8.31 -20.19 0.15
CA PHE A 460 -9.12 -19.90 -1.04
C PHE A 460 -10.59 -19.69 -0.68
N GLU A 461 -11.17 -20.60 0.10
CA GLU A 461 -12.58 -20.50 0.51
C GLU A 461 -12.85 -19.25 1.35
N LEU A 462 -11.94 -18.88 2.27
CA LEU A 462 -12.01 -17.63 3.02
C LEU A 462 -11.93 -16.41 2.08
N PHE A 463 -10.98 -16.40 1.15
CA PHE A 463 -10.85 -15.36 0.14
C PHE A 463 -12.16 -15.23 -0.68
N TYR A 464 -12.70 -16.35 -1.12
CA TYR A 464 -13.90 -16.38 -1.96
C TYR A 464 -15.14 -15.89 -1.19
N TYR A 465 -15.27 -16.28 0.08
CA TYR A 465 -16.33 -15.78 0.96
C TYR A 465 -16.24 -14.26 1.15
N LEU A 466 -15.03 -13.71 1.38
CA LEU A 466 -14.84 -12.27 1.50
C LEU A 466 -15.23 -11.52 0.22
N LEU A 467 -14.85 -12.06 -0.94
CA LEU A 467 -15.13 -11.47 -2.24
C LEU A 467 -16.62 -11.52 -2.61
N THR A 468 -17.32 -12.62 -2.30
CA THR A 468 -18.63 -12.91 -2.89
C THR A 468 -19.78 -13.04 -1.89
N GLY A 469 -19.48 -13.36 -0.63
CA GLY A 469 -20.50 -13.74 0.35
C GLY A 469 -20.85 -15.21 0.38
N ARG A 470 -20.24 -16.03 -0.48
CA ARG A 470 -20.61 -17.43 -0.60
C ARG A 470 -19.56 -18.32 0.07
N LEU A 471 -20.03 -19.15 0.98
CA LEU A 471 -19.20 -20.09 1.72
C LEU A 471 -19.30 -21.49 1.11
N LEU A 472 -18.34 -21.85 0.26
CA LEU A 472 -18.35 -23.10 -0.51
C LEU A 472 -18.46 -24.36 0.37
N THR A 473 -17.90 -24.33 1.58
CA THR A 473 -17.96 -25.47 2.52
C THR A 473 -19.38 -25.81 2.96
N VAL A 474 -20.23 -24.80 3.12
CA VAL A 474 -21.63 -24.98 3.53
C VAL A 474 -22.50 -25.38 2.34
N GLU A 475 -22.20 -24.88 1.14
CA GLU A 475 -22.88 -25.30 -0.09
C GLU A 475 -22.65 -26.79 -0.38
N ALA A 476 -21.42 -27.29 -0.23
CA ALA A 476 -21.10 -28.71 -0.40
C ALA A 476 -21.78 -29.62 0.63
N SER A 477 -21.87 -29.19 1.91
CA SER A 477 -22.57 -29.95 2.95
C SER A 477 -24.08 -30.04 2.71
N LYS A 478 -24.70 -29.04 2.08
CA LYS A 478 -26.13 -29.08 1.71
C LYS A 478 -26.40 -29.88 0.43
N ALA A 479 -25.41 -29.98 -0.46
CA ALA A 479 -25.52 -30.72 -1.73
C ALA A 479 -25.27 -32.23 -1.57
N THR A 480 -24.75 -32.67 -0.42
CA THR A 480 -24.62 -34.10 -0.11
C THR A 480 -25.99 -34.58 0.41
N PRO A 481 -26.74 -35.43 -0.32
CA PRO A 481 -27.96 -35.99 0.23
C PRO A 481 -27.60 -36.77 1.49
N THR A 482 -28.32 -36.52 2.58
CA THR A 482 -28.29 -37.33 3.81
C THR A 482 -28.36 -38.80 3.42
N ALA A 483 -27.21 -39.47 3.43
CA ALA A 483 -27.17 -40.92 3.56
C ALA A 483 -27.83 -41.20 4.91
N THR A 484 -29.01 -41.81 4.83
CA THR A 484 -29.73 -42.51 5.90
C THR A 484 -29.04 -42.46 7.26
N ASP A 485 -29.57 -41.59 8.12
CA ASP A 485 -29.43 -41.66 9.58
C ASP A 485 -30.04 -43.00 10.02
N ASP A 486 -29.24 -44.06 9.94
CA ASP A 486 -29.53 -45.33 10.59
C ASP A 486 -29.08 -45.15 12.04
N GLY A 487 -30.02 -44.66 12.85
CA GLY A 487 -29.81 -44.35 14.24
C GLY A 487 -29.37 -45.58 15.02
N THR A 488 -28.10 -45.66 15.39
CA THR A 488 -27.58 -46.36 16.58
C THR A 488 -26.09 -46.01 16.78
N GLU A 489 -25.79 -44.81 17.27
CA GLU A 489 -24.57 -44.63 18.06
C GLU A 489 -24.89 -44.89 19.53
N GLU A 490 -24.68 -46.14 19.93
CA GLU A 490 -24.74 -46.61 21.30
C GLU A 490 -23.67 -45.86 22.12
N LYS A 491 -24.14 -45.11 23.12
CA LYS A 491 -23.31 -44.38 24.07
C LYS A 491 -22.58 -45.38 24.98
N LEU A 492 -21.33 -45.71 24.66
CA LEU A 492 -20.49 -46.53 25.54
C LEU A 492 -20.21 -45.77 26.85
N PRO A 493 -20.48 -46.37 28.03
CA PRO A 493 -20.19 -45.75 29.32
C PRO A 493 -18.69 -45.80 29.62
N PRO A 494 -18.16 -44.89 30.46
CA PRO A 494 -16.75 -44.86 30.81
C PRO A 494 -16.39 -46.08 31.68
N SER A 495 -15.37 -46.82 31.28
CA SER A 495 -14.77 -47.89 32.07
C SER A 495 -14.10 -47.31 33.32
N ARG A 496 -14.61 -47.68 34.48
CA ARG A 496 -13.92 -47.57 35.77
C ARG A 496 -12.84 -48.65 35.84
N THR A 497 -11.62 -48.25 36.15
CA THR A 497 -10.65 -49.07 36.86
C THR A 497 -9.94 -48.16 37.85
N ASP A 498 -10.35 -48.24 39.11
CA ASP A 498 -9.48 -47.95 40.23
C ASP A 498 -8.50 -49.11 40.32
N ASP A 499 -7.20 -48.82 40.38
CA ASP A 499 -6.28 -49.43 41.36
C ASP A 499 -4.93 -48.71 41.33
N GLU A 500 -4.48 -48.38 42.54
CA GLU A 500 -3.19 -47.77 42.89
C GLU A 500 -2.03 -48.74 42.60
N ALA A 501 -0.94 -48.23 42.02
CA ALA A 501 0.43 -48.69 42.33
C ALA A 501 1.45 -47.69 41.81
N GLY A 502 2.30 -47.17 42.70
CA GLY A 502 3.40 -46.29 42.37
C GLY A 502 4.52 -46.97 41.59
N GLY A 503 5.32 -46.15 40.91
CA GLY A 503 6.56 -46.55 40.25
C GLY A 503 7.16 -45.38 39.49
N ASP A 504 8.19 -44.77 40.09
CA ASP A 504 9.12 -43.86 39.42
C ASP A 504 9.73 -44.54 38.19
N GLU A 505 9.60 -43.94 37.00
CA GLU A 505 10.59 -44.15 35.94
C GLU A 505 10.98 -42.83 35.27
N GLU A 506 12.27 -42.63 35.32
CA GLU A 506 13.10 -41.50 34.94
C GLU A 506 13.21 -41.43 33.40
N LEU A 507 12.80 -40.31 32.80
CA LEU A 507 12.96 -40.06 31.36
C LEU A 507 14.39 -39.57 31.05
N PRO A 508 15.18 -40.25 30.18
CA PRO A 508 16.51 -39.78 29.80
C PRO A 508 16.45 -38.67 28.72
N PRO A 509 17.42 -37.74 28.70
CA PRO A 509 17.42 -36.60 27.78
C PRO A 509 17.96 -36.95 26.38
N THR A 510 17.17 -36.64 25.35
CA THR A 510 17.56 -36.79 23.94
C THR A 510 18.54 -35.70 23.50
N GLN A 511 19.65 -36.14 22.92
CA GLN A 511 20.78 -35.35 22.45
C GLN A 511 20.46 -34.45 21.25
N VAL A 512 21.15 -33.32 21.21
CA VAL A 512 21.22 -32.36 20.10
C VAL A 512 22.22 -32.87 19.06
N ALA A 513 21.80 -32.98 17.80
CA ALA A 513 22.69 -33.27 16.67
C ALA A 513 23.22 -31.97 16.04
N GLN A 514 24.50 -32.05 15.63
CA GLN A 514 25.32 -31.00 15.01
C GLN A 514 24.80 -30.50 13.67
#